data_AF-A0A968P0T5-F1
#
_entry.id   AF-A0A968P0T5-F1
#
_cell.length_a   1.000
_cell.length_b   1.000
_cell.length_c   1.000
_cell.angle_alpha   90.00
_cell.angle_beta   90.00
_cell.angle_gamma   90.00
#
_symmetry.space_group_name_H-M   'P 1'
#
loop_
_entity.id
_entity.type
_entity.pdbx_description
1 polymer ?
#
loop_
_entity_poly.entity_id
_entity_poly.type
_entity_poly.pdbx_seq_one_letter_code
_entity_poly.pdbx_strand_id
1 'polypeptide(L)'
;MAIHAGGFFTSQGYKWGKGDQDDIGKLNVGVDYRLGEWVNSADLSLRIDYATFELNENNARKLSIGPIVSFPDVNSQFPLYFGGGIGAGFFVKQLSNESAVALDYSLFAGARFLNVIEQMGFMVEAGIKNHLHLFSDGQFNGVYVNLGTVFAF
;
A
#
# COMPACT_ATOMS: atom_id res chain seq x y z
N MET A 1 9.46 12.72 -0.27
CA MET A 1 8.89 11.71 0.66
C MET A 1 7.38 11.89 0.72
N ALA A 2 6.62 10.84 0.96
CA ALA A 2 5.19 10.97 1.27
C ALA A 2 4.83 10.16 2.51
N ILE A 3 3.82 10.61 3.25
CA ILE A 3 3.21 9.88 4.36
C ILE A 3 1.73 9.76 4.05
N HIS A 4 1.15 8.57 4.20
CA HIS A 4 -0.25 8.33 3.95
C HIS A 4 -0.93 7.49 5.02
N ALA A 5 -2.22 7.71 5.16
CA ALA A 5 -3.12 6.92 5.98
C ALA A 5 -4.47 6.77 5.28
N GLY A 6 -5.11 5.63 5.48
CA GLY A 6 -6.32 5.28 4.78
C GLY A 6 -6.92 3.97 5.25
N GLY A 7 -7.90 3.51 4.49
CA GLY A 7 -8.61 2.28 4.78
C GLY A 7 -9.00 1.54 3.51
N PHE A 8 -9.50 0.32 3.70
CA PHE A 8 -10.01 -0.49 2.60
C PHE A 8 -11.49 -0.21 2.42
N PHE A 9 -11.89 0.11 1.19
CA PHE A 9 -13.29 0.32 0.82
C PHE A 9 -14.01 -1.01 0.57
N THR A 10 -13.31 -1.95 -0.07
CA THR A 10 -13.72 -3.34 -0.20
C THR A 10 -12.49 -4.21 0.01
N SER A 11 -12.67 -5.34 0.67
CA SER A 11 -11.58 -6.28 0.87
C SER A 11 -12.08 -7.69 1.03
N GLN A 12 -11.30 -8.66 0.58
CA GLN A 12 -11.65 -10.07 0.59
C GLN A 12 -10.41 -10.87 0.95
N GLY A 13 -10.52 -11.68 2.00
CA GLY A 13 -9.59 -12.75 2.31
C GLY A 13 -10.07 -14.04 1.65
N TYR A 14 -9.16 -14.77 1.02
CA TYR A 14 -9.43 -16.10 0.45
C TYR A 14 -8.57 -17.12 1.17
N LYS A 15 -9.18 -18.22 1.63
CA LYS A 15 -8.49 -19.28 2.39
C LYS A 15 -7.57 -18.75 3.49
N TRP A 16 -7.98 -17.66 4.16
CA TRP A 16 -7.19 -17.01 5.19
C TRP A 16 -7.96 -17.08 6.51
N GLY A 17 -7.46 -17.87 7.46
CA GLY A 17 -8.23 -18.21 8.67
C GLY A 17 -9.25 -19.32 8.38
N LYS A 18 -10.51 -19.15 8.81
CA LYS A 18 -11.55 -20.19 8.57
C LYS A 18 -12.23 -20.10 7.20
N GLY A 19 -11.50 -19.70 6.17
CA GLY A 19 -11.97 -19.68 4.79
C GLY A 19 -12.03 -18.28 4.20
N ASP A 20 -13.03 -18.06 3.35
CA ASP A 20 -13.21 -16.81 2.60
C ASP A 20 -14.01 -15.81 3.44
N GLN A 21 -13.56 -14.56 3.49
CA GLN A 21 -14.12 -13.53 4.36
C GLN A 21 -14.10 -12.17 3.66
N ASP A 22 -15.23 -11.46 3.69
CA ASP A 22 -15.34 -10.11 3.15
C ASP A 22 -15.07 -9.04 4.23
N ASP A 23 -14.69 -7.85 3.79
CA ASP A 23 -14.49 -6.62 4.57
C ASP A 23 -13.47 -6.74 5.73
N ILE A 24 -12.45 -7.57 5.56
CA ILE A 24 -11.44 -7.83 6.59
C ILE A 24 -10.37 -6.73 6.70
N GLY A 25 -10.10 -5.94 5.67
CA GLY A 25 -9.11 -4.85 5.69
C GLY A 25 -9.64 -3.61 6.41
N LYS A 26 -8.88 -3.05 7.35
CA LYS A 26 -9.32 -1.88 8.15
C LYS A 26 -8.47 -0.64 7.93
N LEU A 27 -7.23 -0.67 8.39
CA LEU A 27 -6.31 0.47 8.36
C LEU A 27 -5.15 0.17 7.42
N ASN A 28 -4.71 1.19 6.68
CA ASN A 28 -3.47 1.18 5.91
C ASN A 28 -2.74 2.51 6.15
N VAL A 29 -1.54 2.46 6.72
CA VAL A 29 -0.69 3.64 6.97
C VAL A 29 0.67 3.36 6.37
N GLY A 30 1.31 4.33 5.73
CA GLY A 30 2.62 4.10 5.14
C GLY A 30 3.40 5.35 4.84
N VAL A 31 4.62 5.11 4.37
CA VAL A 31 5.60 6.11 4.00
C VAL A 31 6.24 5.70 2.68
N ASP A 32 6.37 6.67 1.78
CA ASP A 32 7.09 6.55 0.53
C ASP A 32 8.37 7.38 0.56
N TYR A 33 9.48 6.73 0.27
CA TYR A 33 10.78 7.36 0.11
C TYR A 33 11.23 7.27 -1.34
N ARG A 34 11.32 8.42 -2.01
CA ARG A 34 11.80 8.52 -3.40
C ARG A 34 13.29 8.19 -3.44
N LEU A 35 13.65 7.17 -4.21
CA LEU A 35 15.05 6.77 -4.43
C LEU A 35 15.66 7.53 -5.60
N GLY A 36 14.84 7.86 -6.61
CA GLY A 36 15.25 8.66 -7.75
C GLY A 36 14.31 8.52 -8.93
N GLU A 37 14.76 9.02 -10.07
CA GLU A 37 14.04 8.95 -11.33
C GLU A 37 14.29 7.59 -12.03
N TRP A 38 13.24 7.00 -12.55
CA TRP A 38 13.26 5.79 -13.37
C TRP A 38 12.80 6.14 -14.80
N VAL A 39 13.69 5.97 -15.79
CA VAL A 39 13.43 6.21 -17.23
C VAL A 39 12.80 7.59 -17.47
N ASN A 40 13.48 8.66 -17.05
CA ASN A 40 13.21 10.08 -17.33
C ASN A 40 11.76 10.60 -17.12
N SER A 41 10.87 9.78 -16.58
CA SER A 41 9.42 10.00 -16.68
C SER A 41 8.64 9.28 -15.60
N ALA A 42 9.25 8.34 -14.90
CA ALA A 42 8.70 7.73 -13.71
C ALA A 42 9.63 7.96 -12.51
N ASP A 43 9.07 7.80 -11.32
CA ASP A 43 9.81 7.76 -10.07
C ASP A 43 9.95 6.33 -9.57
N LEU A 44 11.14 5.99 -9.08
CA LEU A 44 11.36 4.81 -8.25
C LEU A 44 11.32 5.23 -6.79
N SER A 45 10.43 4.63 -6.01
CA SER A 45 10.33 4.86 -4.58
C SER A 45 10.33 3.55 -3.81
N LEU A 46 10.73 3.60 -2.54
CA LEU A 46 10.55 2.53 -1.57
C LEU A 46 9.29 2.85 -0.76
N ARG A 47 8.29 1.96 -0.78
CA ARG A 47 7.08 2.08 0.04
C ARG A 47 7.16 1.13 1.22
N ILE A 48 6.85 1.65 2.41
CA ILE A 48 6.69 0.88 3.65
C ILE A 48 5.28 1.13 4.17
N ASP A 49 4.49 0.06 4.31
CA ASP A 49 3.11 0.16 4.81
C ASP A 49 2.90 -0.73 6.03
N TYR A 50 2.06 -0.26 6.94
CA TYR A 50 1.46 -1.02 8.02
C TYR A 50 -0.04 -1.16 7.77
N ALA A 51 -0.53 -2.39 7.71
CA ALA A 51 -1.93 -2.70 7.49
C ALA A 51 -2.50 -3.56 8.63
N THR A 52 -3.75 -3.30 8.98
CA THR A 52 -4.49 -4.11 9.96
C THR A 52 -5.68 -4.79 9.33
N PHE A 53 -5.91 -6.03 9.75
CA PHE A 53 -6.99 -6.87 9.28
C PHE A 53 -7.78 -7.43 10.48
N GLU A 54 -9.09 -7.48 10.34
CA GLU A 54 -10.00 -8.11 11.31
C GLU A 54 -10.65 -9.30 10.62
N LEU A 55 -10.20 -10.50 10.99
CA LEU A 55 -10.83 -11.75 10.56
C LEU A 55 -11.77 -12.22 11.67
N ASN A 56 -12.75 -13.06 11.31
CA ASN A 56 -13.75 -13.60 12.23
C ASN A 56 -13.15 -14.27 13.48
N GLU A 57 -11.94 -14.84 13.36
CA GLU A 57 -11.27 -15.52 14.46
C GLU A 57 -10.38 -14.60 15.30
N ASN A 58 -9.70 -13.65 14.66
CA ASN A 58 -8.73 -12.76 15.29
C ASN A 58 -8.28 -11.65 14.33
N ASN A 59 -7.50 -10.72 14.87
CA ASN A 59 -6.92 -9.63 14.08
C ASN A 59 -5.49 -9.98 13.64
N ALA A 60 -5.18 -9.65 12.39
CA ALA A 60 -3.84 -9.73 11.83
C ALA A 60 -3.26 -8.32 11.58
N ARG A 61 -1.95 -8.19 11.65
CA ARG A 61 -1.21 -6.93 11.45
C ARG A 61 0.01 -7.22 10.59
N LYS A 62 0.17 -6.48 9.51
CA LYS A 62 1.22 -6.72 8.51
C LYS A 62 2.03 -5.46 8.24
N LEU A 63 3.33 -5.63 8.10
CA LEU A 63 4.26 -4.66 7.55
C LEU A 63 4.64 -5.08 6.14
N SER A 64 4.45 -4.19 5.17
CA SER A 64 4.80 -4.39 3.77
C SER A 64 5.96 -3.48 3.41
N ILE A 65 6.91 -3.97 2.63
CA ILE A 65 8.01 -3.18 2.08
C ILE A 65 8.26 -3.59 0.63
N GLY A 66 8.37 -2.61 -0.27
CA GLY A 66 8.68 -2.91 -1.66
C GLY A 66 8.99 -1.69 -2.52
N PRO A 67 9.74 -1.88 -3.63
CA PRO A 67 9.87 -0.85 -4.64
C PRO A 67 8.52 -0.61 -5.33
N ILE A 68 8.23 0.68 -5.56
CA ILE A 68 7.10 1.15 -6.36
C ILE A 68 7.62 2.02 -7.50
N VAL A 69 6.90 2.00 -8.61
CA VAL A 69 7.10 2.87 -9.77
C VAL A 69 5.88 3.74 -9.90
N SER A 70 6.06 5.05 -10.06
CA SER A 70 4.96 5.98 -10.29
C SER A 70 5.24 6.90 -11.46
N PHE A 71 4.25 7.10 -12.32
CA PHE A 71 4.26 8.00 -13.45
C PHE A 71 3.14 9.04 -13.33
N PRO A 72 3.34 10.29 -13.76
CA PRO A 72 4.62 10.86 -14.19
C PRO A 72 5.51 11.17 -12.99
N ASP A 73 6.80 11.35 -13.24
CA ASP A 73 7.79 11.85 -12.29
C ASP A 73 7.26 13.10 -11.55
N VAL A 74 7.53 13.19 -10.25
CA VAL A 74 7.12 14.29 -9.37
C VAL A 74 7.67 15.65 -9.79
N ASN A 75 8.83 15.71 -10.46
CA ASN A 75 9.38 16.98 -10.93
C ASN A 75 8.57 17.58 -12.08
N SER A 76 7.76 16.77 -12.79
CA SER A 76 6.82 17.28 -13.81
C SER A 76 5.72 18.17 -13.23
N GLN A 77 5.52 18.14 -11.90
CA GLN A 77 4.45 18.83 -11.17
C GLN A 77 3.03 18.48 -11.66
N PHE A 78 2.90 17.42 -12.46
CA PHE A 78 1.60 16.99 -12.94
C PHE A 78 0.79 16.43 -11.76
N PRO A 79 -0.49 16.86 -11.62
CA PRO A 79 -1.27 16.58 -10.43
C PRO A 79 -1.74 15.14 -10.36
N LEU A 80 -1.92 14.45 -11.49
CA LEU A 80 -2.35 13.06 -11.50
C LEU A 80 -1.14 12.14 -11.59
N TYR A 81 -1.19 11.01 -10.89
CA TYR A 81 -0.17 9.98 -11.00
C TYR A 81 -0.79 8.59 -10.90
N PHE A 82 -0.10 7.60 -11.45
CA PHE A 82 -0.44 6.19 -11.32
C PHE A 82 0.83 5.37 -11.20
N GLY A 83 0.72 4.19 -10.63
CA GLY A 83 1.88 3.40 -10.33
C GLY A 83 1.56 2.00 -9.85
N GLY A 84 2.62 1.28 -9.56
CA GLY A 84 2.52 -0.08 -9.06
C GLY A 84 3.83 -0.56 -8.49
N GLY A 85 3.75 -1.61 -7.71
CA GLY A 85 4.92 -2.22 -7.11
C GLY A 85 4.65 -3.62 -6.59
N ILE A 86 5.75 -4.28 -6.27
CA ILE A 86 5.80 -5.62 -5.71
C ILE A 86 6.78 -5.60 -4.54
N GLY A 87 6.49 -6.36 -3.50
CA GLY A 87 7.25 -6.31 -2.26
C GLY A 87 7.03 -7.52 -1.37
N ALA A 88 7.69 -7.49 -0.22
CA ALA A 88 7.53 -8.49 0.82
C ALA A 88 6.62 -7.96 1.93
N GLY A 89 5.73 -8.80 2.42
CA GLY A 89 4.90 -8.57 3.58
C GLY A 89 5.32 -9.47 4.74
N PHE A 90 5.40 -8.91 5.94
CA PHE A 90 5.72 -9.62 7.17
C PHE A 90 4.60 -9.39 8.18
N PHE A 91 4.01 -10.47 8.71
CA PHE A 91 2.96 -10.35 9.70
C PHE A 91 3.56 -10.20 11.10
N VAL A 92 3.34 -9.03 11.71
CA VAL A 92 3.71 -8.72 13.10
C VAL A 92 2.80 -9.48 14.07
N LYS A 93 1.52 -9.61 13.72
CA LYS A 93 0.55 -10.46 14.39
C LYS A 93 -0.18 -11.26 13.32
N GLN A 94 -0.19 -12.58 13.42
CA GLN A 94 -0.83 -13.47 12.46
C GLN A 94 -1.74 -14.47 13.17
N LEU A 95 -2.67 -15.05 12.41
CA LEU A 95 -3.45 -16.21 12.82
C LEU A 95 -2.55 -17.44 13.04
N SER A 96 -2.97 -18.34 13.93
CA SER A 96 -2.28 -19.61 14.14
C SER A 96 -2.35 -20.47 12.87
N ASN A 97 -1.24 -21.13 12.52
CA ASN A 97 -1.06 -21.95 11.32
C ASN A 97 -1.16 -21.21 9.97
N GLU A 98 -1.09 -19.88 9.96
CA GLU A 98 -0.98 -19.10 8.72
C GLU A 98 0.45 -18.62 8.45
N SER A 99 0.74 -18.29 7.20
CA SER A 99 2.07 -17.82 6.81
C SER A 99 2.42 -16.50 7.49
N ALA A 100 3.63 -16.41 8.04
CA ALA A 100 4.17 -15.16 8.60
C ALA A 100 4.69 -14.20 7.52
N VAL A 101 4.81 -14.65 6.27
CA VAL A 101 5.38 -13.89 5.15
C VAL A 101 4.45 -13.96 3.95
N ALA A 102 4.32 -12.84 3.24
CA ALA A 102 3.53 -12.74 2.03
C ALA A 102 4.30 -12.04 0.91
N LEU A 103 3.93 -12.35 -0.33
CA LEU A 103 4.25 -11.54 -1.49
C LEU A 103 3.17 -10.48 -1.65
N ASP A 104 3.57 -9.22 -1.60
CA ASP A 104 2.67 -8.09 -1.72
C ASP A 104 2.79 -7.47 -3.11
N TYR A 105 1.66 -7.10 -3.69
CA TYR A 105 1.65 -6.35 -4.93
C TYR A 105 0.51 -5.33 -4.92
N SER A 106 0.76 -4.19 -5.57
CA SER A 106 -0.19 -3.08 -5.59
C SER A 106 -0.17 -2.35 -6.92
N LEU A 107 -1.33 -1.83 -7.30
CA LEU A 107 -1.49 -0.86 -8.37
C LEU A 107 -2.31 0.30 -7.81
N PHE A 108 -1.96 1.53 -8.15
CA PHE A 108 -2.60 2.72 -7.60
C PHE A 108 -2.66 3.85 -8.61
N ALA A 109 -3.61 4.74 -8.38
CA ALA A 109 -3.73 6.01 -9.06
C ALA A 109 -4.15 7.07 -8.03
N GLY A 110 -3.63 8.27 -8.18
CA GLY A 110 -3.86 9.33 -7.23
C GLY A 110 -3.77 10.71 -7.84
N ALA A 111 -4.15 11.68 -7.03
CA ALA A 111 -3.89 13.09 -7.27
C ALA A 111 -2.98 13.62 -6.16
N ARG A 112 -1.99 14.42 -6.54
CA ARG A 112 -1.08 15.14 -5.66
C ARG A 112 -1.14 16.63 -5.99
N PHE A 113 -1.14 17.44 -4.94
CA PHE A 113 -1.14 18.89 -4.99
C PHE A 113 0.13 19.34 -4.30
N LEU A 114 1.14 19.69 -5.07
CA LEU A 114 2.45 20.10 -4.57
C LEU A 114 2.42 21.58 -4.15
N ASN A 115 3.34 21.96 -3.26
CA ASN A 115 3.57 23.35 -2.85
C ASN A 115 2.34 24.08 -2.30
N VAL A 116 1.51 23.38 -1.51
CA VAL A 116 0.34 24.00 -0.86
C VAL A 116 0.78 24.86 0.33
N ILE A 117 1.79 24.39 1.08
CA ILE A 117 2.46 25.16 2.15
C ILE A 117 3.96 24.97 1.97
N GLU A 118 4.64 25.95 1.38
CA GLU A 118 6.08 25.89 1.08
C GLU A 118 6.46 24.62 0.28
N GLN A 119 7.13 23.66 0.91
CA GLN A 119 7.58 22.38 0.34
C GLN A 119 6.61 21.21 0.61
N MET A 120 5.52 21.48 1.32
CA MET A 120 4.51 20.50 1.69
C MET A 120 3.33 20.54 0.70
N GLY A 121 2.88 19.36 0.30
CA GLY A 121 1.71 19.13 -0.54
C GLY A 121 0.79 18.07 0.04
N PHE A 122 -0.37 17.88 -0.59
CA PHE A 122 -1.34 16.85 -0.21
C PHE A 122 -1.51 15.82 -1.32
N MET A 123 -1.89 14.60 -0.97
CA MET A 123 -2.25 13.58 -1.93
C MET A 123 -3.49 12.80 -1.52
N VAL A 124 -4.24 12.34 -2.52
CA VAL A 124 -5.26 11.31 -2.40
C VAL A 124 -4.90 10.19 -3.37
N GLU A 125 -4.96 8.95 -2.90
CA GLU A 125 -4.57 7.78 -3.66
C GLU A 125 -5.64 6.71 -3.49
N ALA A 126 -6.06 6.12 -4.60
CA ALA A 126 -6.89 4.93 -4.59
C ALA A 126 -6.16 3.82 -5.35
N GLY A 127 -6.35 2.59 -4.92
CA GLY A 127 -5.65 1.49 -5.56
C GLY A 127 -6.13 0.13 -5.12
N ILE A 128 -5.54 -0.88 -5.73
CA ILE A 128 -5.63 -2.25 -5.29
C ILE A 128 -4.35 -2.63 -4.56
N LYS A 129 -4.51 -3.32 -3.45
CA LYS A 129 -3.41 -3.87 -2.65
C LYS A 129 -3.76 -5.29 -2.30
N ASN A 130 -2.93 -6.20 -2.77
CA ASN A 130 -3.17 -7.62 -2.67
C ASN A 130 -1.96 -8.30 -2.06
N HIS A 131 -2.18 -9.48 -1.48
CA HIS A 131 -1.08 -10.31 -1.05
C HIS A 131 -1.36 -11.80 -1.16
N LEU A 132 -0.29 -12.57 -1.33
CA LEU A 132 -0.30 -14.03 -1.37
C LEU A 132 0.61 -14.54 -0.26
N HIS A 133 0.09 -15.41 0.61
CA HIS A 133 0.90 -16.09 1.60
C HIS A 133 1.92 -17.00 0.90
N LEU A 134 3.17 -17.00 1.39
CA LEU A 134 4.25 -17.79 0.77
C LEU A 134 4.28 -19.24 1.26
N PHE A 135 3.80 -19.48 2.47
CA PHE A 135 3.85 -20.79 3.14
C PHE A 135 2.46 -21.35 3.49
N SER A 136 1.40 -20.66 3.10
CA SER A 136 0.02 -21.14 3.24
C SER A 136 -0.81 -20.68 2.05
N ASP A 137 -2.03 -21.20 1.92
CA ASP A 137 -2.91 -20.92 0.77
C ASP A 137 -3.64 -19.58 0.86
N GLY A 138 -3.40 -18.81 1.93
CA GLY A 138 -4.10 -17.57 2.23
C GLY A 138 -3.78 -16.44 1.25
N GLN A 139 -4.82 -15.70 0.87
CA GLN A 139 -4.70 -14.57 -0.03
C GLN A 139 -5.59 -13.43 0.43
N PHE A 140 -5.27 -12.23 -0.03
CA PHE A 140 -6.05 -11.04 0.23
C PHE A 140 -6.10 -10.16 -1.01
N ASN A 141 -7.29 -9.66 -1.31
CA ASN A 141 -7.52 -8.66 -2.33
C ASN A 141 -8.25 -7.48 -1.70
N GLY A 142 -7.73 -6.26 -1.87
CA GLY A 142 -8.33 -5.07 -1.27
C GLY A 142 -8.26 -3.86 -2.17
N VAL A 143 -9.35 -3.11 -2.25
CA VAL A 143 -9.36 -1.76 -2.81
C VAL A 143 -9.26 -0.78 -1.64
N TYR A 144 -8.29 0.13 -1.70
CA TYR A 144 -8.05 1.10 -0.64
C TYR A 144 -8.18 2.53 -1.15
N VAL A 145 -8.39 3.43 -0.19
CA VAL A 145 -8.26 4.87 -0.38
C VAL A 145 -7.36 5.41 0.73
N ASN A 146 -6.33 6.14 0.34
CA ASN A 146 -5.37 6.79 1.21
C ASN A 146 -5.42 8.31 1.00
N LEU A 147 -5.24 9.04 2.10
CA LEU A 147 -4.93 10.46 2.11
C LEU A 147 -3.53 10.65 2.69
N GLY A 148 -2.81 11.62 2.19
CA GLY A 148 -1.44 11.82 2.61
C GLY A 148 -0.89 13.21 2.39
N THR A 149 0.32 13.37 2.87
CA THR A 149 1.13 14.58 2.74
C THR A 149 2.39 14.22 1.95
N VAL A 150 2.74 15.07 0.99
CA VAL A 150 3.95 14.93 0.16
C VAL A 150 4.92 16.03 0.55
N PHE A 151 6.19 15.68 0.72
CA PHE A 151 7.28 16.60 1.02
C PHE A 151 8.27 16.59 -0.14
N ALA A 152 8.43 17.73 -0.80
CA ALA A 152 9.39 17.98 -1.86
C ALA A 152 10.62 18.66 -1.26
N PHE A 153 11.67 17.88 -0.97
CA PHE A 153 12.97 18.36 -0.50
C PHE A 153 14.05 18.05 -1.54
#